data_AF-A0A7W0QAP2-F1
#
_entry.id   AF-A0A7W0QAP2-F1
#
_cell.length_a   1.000
_cell.length_b   1.000
_cell.length_c   1.000
_cell.angle_alpha   90.00
_cell.angle_beta   90.00
_cell.angle_gamma   90.00
#
_symmetry.space_group_name_H-M   'P 1'
#
loop_
_entity.id
_entity.type
_entity.pdbx_description
1 polymer ?
#
loop_
_entity_poly.entity_id
_entity_poly.type
_entity_poly.pdbx_seq_one_letter_code
_entity_poly.pdbx_strand_id
1 'polypeptide(L)'
;MYILVGDRDYLLDIALKARDWFLGCGSEVVFDKMPGGRHRGTGKSLLKGKANTILDWFSARPNTCLSRNVQKLHAHDEGSRRALRSVKRLPSVDNLPSVLR
;
A
#
# COMPACT_ATOMS: atom_id res chain seq x y z
N MET A 1 12.51 -7.34 6.24
CA MET A 1 11.58 -6.53 7.04
C MET A 1 11.84 -5.06 6.74
N TYR A 2 10.81 -4.27 6.47
CA TYR A 2 10.95 -2.81 6.29
C TYR A 2 10.28 -2.10 7.47
N ILE A 3 11.03 -1.27 8.20
CA ILE A 3 10.54 -0.47 9.32
C ILE A 3 10.67 0.99 8.94
N LEU A 4 9.54 1.70 8.83
CA LEU A 4 9.49 3.15 8.61
C LEU A 4 9.00 3.81 9.90
N VAL A 5 9.81 4.69 10.50
CA VAL A 5 9.44 5.36 11.76
C VAL A 5 9.95 6.79 11.81
N GLY A 6 9.18 7.69 12.42
CA GLY A 6 9.61 9.07 12.66
C GLY A 6 10.57 9.17 13.85
N ASP A 7 11.50 10.12 13.80
CA ASP A 7 12.44 10.38 14.91
C ASP A 7 11.81 11.03 16.15
N ARG A 8 10.59 11.55 16.03
CA ARG A 8 9.75 12.11 17.09
C ARG A 8 8.48 11.27 17.29
N ASP A 9 8.45 10.06 16.75
CA ASP A 9 7.36 9.10 16.99
C ASP A 9 7.56 8.46 18.36
N TYR A 10 6.52 8.42 19.20
CA TYR A 10 6.60 7.76 20.51
C TYR A 10 6.81 6.25 20.40
N LEU A 11 6.63 5.67 19.19
CA LEU A 11 6.92 4.27 18.89
C LEU A 11 8.38 4.01 18.49
N LEU A 12 9.26 5.02 18.43
CA LEU A 12 10.64 4.86 17.99
C LEU A 12 11.40 3.78 18.80
N ASP A 13 11.25 3.77 20.12
CA ASP A 13 11.93 2.80 20.98
C ASP A 13 11.46 1.36 20.72
N ILE A 14 10.17 1.18 20.43
CA ILE A 14 9.60 -0.12 20.07
C ILE A 14 10.11 -0.54 18.69
N ALA A 15 10.20 0.39 17.74
CA ALA A 15 10.72 0.13 16.40
C ALA A 15 12.20 -0.30 16.44
N LEU A 16 13.02 0.32 17.30
CA LEU A 16 14.42 -0.07 17.52
C LEU A 16 14.52 -1.49 18.09
N LYS A 17 13.73 -1.82 19.12
CA LYS A 17 13.69 -3.19 19.68
C LYS A 17 13.26 -4.22 18.64
N ALA A 18 12.27 -3.91 17.82
CA ALA A 18 11.85 -4.79 16.73
C ALA A 18 12.97 -5.00 15.71
N ARG A 19 13.66 -3.92 15.28
CA ARG A 19 14.83 -4.01 14.39
C ARG A 19 15.86 -4.97 14.95
N ASP A 20 16.26 -4.79 16.19
CA ASP A 20 17.32 -5.58 16.83
C ASP A 20 16.92 -7.05 16.96
N TRP A 21 15.65 -7.32 17.29
CA TRP A 21 15.11 -8.67 17.33
C TRP A 21 15.19 -9.37 15.95
N PHE A 22 14.75 -8.71 14.87
CA PHE A 22 14.80 -9.29 13.52
C PHE A 22 16.24 -9.48 13.03
N LEU A 23 17.13 -8.52 13.31
CA LEU A 23 18.56 -8.66 13.00
C LEU A 23 19.19 -9.85 13.75
N GLY A 24 18.84 -10.04 15.03
CA GLY A 24 19.29 -11.20 15.81
C GLY A 24 18.83 -12.55 15.25
N CYS A 25 17.68 -12.56 14.56
CA CYS A 25 17.17 -13.72 13.83
C CYS A 25 17.80 -13.91 12.43
N GLY A 26 18.80 -13.11 12.06
CA GLY A 26 19.44 -13.16 10.73
C GLY A 26 18.55 -12.62 9.61
N SER A 27 17.46 -11.92 9.92
CA SER A 27 16.60 -11.31 8.91
C SER A 27 17.25 -10.08 8.32
N GLU A 28 17.05 -9.87 7.02
CA GLU A 28 17.33 -8.58 6.40
C GLU A 28 16.35 -7.52 6.96
N VAL A 29 16.87 -6.43 7.52
CA VAL A 29 16.07 -5.32 8.04
C VAL A 29 16.49 -4.01 7.39
N VAL A 30 15.54 -3.34 6.75
CA VAL A 30 15.67 -1.93 6.34
C VAL A 30 15.00 -1.08 7.40
N PHE A 31 15.78 -0.23 8.07
CA PHE A 31 15.30 0.69 9.10
C PHE A 31 15.39 2.12 8.60
N ASP A 32 14.24 2.67 8.17
CA ASP A 32 14.13 3.98 7.56
C ASP A 32 13.56 5.00 8.55
N LYS A 33 14.43 5.84 9.07
CA LYS A 33 14.09 6.86 10.08
C LYS A 33 13.80 8.20 9.40
N MET A 34 12.63 8.78 9.65
CA MET A 34 12.22 10.06 9.07
C MET A 34 12.51 11.24 10.01
N PRO A 35 13.34 12.22 9.60
CA PRO A 35 13.59 13.43 10.37
C PRO A 35 12.32 14.27 10.59
N GLY A 36 12.11 14.71 11.83
CA GLY A 36 10.92 15.45 12.25
C GLY A 36 9.60 14.64 12.24
N GLY A 37 9.64 13.34 11.93
CA GLY A 37 8.46 12.51 11.78
C GLY A 37 7.80 12.22 13.13
N ARG A 38 6.49 12.49 13.26
CA ARG A 38 5.67 12.13 14.42
C ARG A 38 4.75 10.97 14.09
N HIS A 39 4.21 10.33 15.14
CA HIS A 39 3.12 9.37 15.00
C HIS A 39 1.96 9.98 14.20
N ARG A 40 1.45 9.25 13.18
CA ARG A 40 0.47 9.71 12.19
C ARG A 40 0.87 10.89 11.28
N GLY A 41 1.98 11.59 11.55
CA GLY A 41 2.56 12.61 10.66
C GLY A 41 3.28 12.01 9.44
N THR A 42 3.48 10.69 9.45
CA THR A 42 4.17 9.92 8.42
C THR A 42 3.46 9.90 7.07
N GLY A 43 2.15 10.20 7.02
CA GLY A 43 1.41 10.33 5.76
C GLY A 43 2.00 11.39 4.82
N LYS A 44 2.49 12.53 5.36
CA LYS A 44 3.14 13.57 4.55
C LYS A 44 4.51 13.15 4.02
N SER A 45 5.23 12.30 4.75
CA SER A 45 6.53 11.80 4.33
C SER A 45 6.41 10.67 3.30
N LEU A 46 5.35 9.85 3.37
CA LEU A 46 5.01 8.87 2.34
C LEU A 46 4.78 9.57 0.98
N LEU A 47 4.11 10.72 0.99
CA LEU A 47 3.88 11.55 -0.21
C LEU A 47 5.16 12.16 -0.81
N LYS A 48 6.28 12.22 -0.06
CA LYS A 48 7.57 12.74 -0.52
C LYS A 48 8.48 11.65 -1.11
N GLY A 49 7.92 10.64 -1.76
CA GLY A 49 8.67 9.63 -2.51
C GLY A 49 9.06 8.37 -1.73
N LYS A 50 8.86 8.32 -0.40
CA LYS A 50 9.10 7.11 0.39
C LYS A 50 8.20 5.94 -0.01
N ALA A 51 6.99 6.23 -0.52
CA ALA A 51 6.08 5.20 -1.01
C ALA A 51 6.70 4.34 -2.13
N ASN A 52 7.38 4.96 -3.11
CA ASN A 52 8.00 4.23 -4.22
C ASN A 52 9.15 3.36 -3.72
N THR A 53 10.03 3.87 -2.84
CA THR A 53 11.12 3.07 -2.25
C THR A 53 10.61 1.83 -1.52
N ILE A 54 9.49 1.95 -0.80
CA ILE A 54 8.87 0.82 -0.10
C ILE A 54 8.32 -0.19 -1.11
N LEU A 55 7.62 0.27 -2.15
CA LEU A 55 7.08 -0.58 -3.21
C LEU A 55 8.19 -1.28 -4.00
N ASP A 56 9.30 -0.59 -4.30
CA ASP A 56 10.46 -1.17 -4.98
C ASP A 56 11.12 -2.24 -4.10
N TRP A 57 11.25 -1.98 -2.79
CA TRP A 57 11.80 -2.95 -1.84
C TRP A 57 10.98 -4.24 -1.78
N PHE A 58 9.64 -4.12 -1.79
CA PHE A 58 8.73 -5.27 -1.85
C PHE A 58 8.76 -5.96 -3.21
N SER A 59 8.78 -5.21 -4.31
CA SER A 59 8.82 -5.75 -5.68
C SER A 59 10.07 -6.59 -5.94
N ALA A 60 11.21 -6.18 -5.36
CA ALA A 60 12.47 -6.91 -5.45
C ALA A 60 12.50 -8.19 -4.58
N ARG A 61 11.54 -8.35 -3.66
CA ARG A 61 11.39 -9.52 -2.79
C ARG A 61 10.01 -10.11 -3.00
N PRO A 62 9.77 -10.77 -4.16
CA PRO A 62 8.50 -11.43 -4.44
C PRO A 62 8.32 -12.58 -3.45
N ASN A 63 7.81 -12.26 -2.27
CA ASN A 63 7.29 -13.25 -1.36
C ASN A 63 6.09 -13.84 -2.10
N THR A 64 6.07 -15.16 -2.29
CA THR A 64 4.84 -15.82 -2.70
C THR A 64 3.79 -15.46 -1.67
N CYS A 65 2.80 -14.66 -2.07
CA CYS A 65 1.62 -14.43 -1.26
C CYS A 65 0.98 -15.80 -1.02
N LEU A 66 1.35 -16.49 0.06
CA LEU A 66 0.60 -17.62 0.60
C LEU A 66 -0.63 -17.08 1.31
N SER A 67 -1.43 -16.32 0.58
CA SER A 67 -2.73 -15.90 1.03
C SER A 67 -3.68 -17.09 0.91
N ARG A 68 -3.65 -17.98 1.90
CA ARG A 68 -4.75 -18.93 2.12
C ARG A 68 -6.11 -18.23 2.29
N ASN A 69 -6.12 -16.90 2.46
CA ASN A 69 -7.31 -16.07 2.66
C ASN A 69 -7.69 -15.14 1.48
N VAL A 70 -6.91 -15.01 0.40
CA VAL A 70 -7.30 -14.14 -0.75
C VAL A 70 -8.34 -14.82 -1.66
N GLN A 71 -8.46 -16.14 -1.62
CA GLN A 71 -9.51 -16.85 -2.38
C GLN A 71 -10.93 -16.48 -1.94
N LYS A 72 -11.13 -15.97 -0.71
CA LYS A 72 -12.45 -15.50 -0.25
C LYS A 72 -12.85 -14.12 -0.78
N LEU A 73 -11.92 -13.25 -1.18
CA LEU A 73 -12.29 -11.96 -1.76
C LEU A 73 -12.71 -12.07 -3.23
N HIS A 74 -12.12 -12.99 -4.00
CA HIS A 74 -12.52 -13.17 -5.41
C HIS A 74 -13.85 -13.89 -5.59
N ALA A 75 -14.28 -14.72 -4.63
CA ALA A 75 -15.61 -15.33 -4.64
C ALA A 75 -16.75 -14.30 -4.47
N HIS A 76 -16.45 -13.11 -3.94
CA HIS A 76 -17.43 -12.01 -3.83
C HIS A 76 -17.48 -11.10 -5.06
N ASP A 77 -16.50 -11.17 -5.98
CA ASP A 77 -16.45 -10.31 -7.17
C ASP A 77 -17.18 -10.92 -8.38
N GLU A 78 -17.35 -12.25 -8.42
CA GLU A 78 -18.17 -12.89 -9.47
C GLU A 78 -19.68 -12.62 -9.31
N GLY A 79 -20.14 -12.35 -8.08
CA GLY A 79 -21.52 -11.89 -7.83
C GLY A 79 -21.77 -10.47 -8.37
N SER A 80 -20.80 -9.57 -8.26
CA SER A 80 -20.90 -8.19 -8.73
C SER A 80 -20.84 -8.07 -10.26
N ARG A 81 -20.06 -8.93 -10.93
CA ARG A 81 -20.02 -8.95 -12.41
C ARG A 81 -21.32 -9.45 -13.04
N ARG A 82 -22.09 -10.29 -12.35
CA ARG A 82 -23.43 -10.72 -12.81
C ARG A 82 -24.49 -9.64 -12.58
N ALA A 83 -24.37 -8.85 -11.50
CA ALA A 83 -25.27 -7.73 -11.22
C ALA A 83 -25.08 -6.53 -12.17
N LEU A 84 -23.86 -6.28 -12.66
CA LEU A 84 -23.58 -5.18 -13.60
C LEU A 84 -23.99 -5.46 -15.06
N ARG A 85 -24.35 -6.71 -15.42
CA ARG A 85 -24.91 -7.02 -16.75
C ARG A 85 -26.41 -6.74 -16.88
N SER A 86 -27.08 -6.33 -15.79
CA SER A 86 -28.52 -6.02 -15.77
C SER A 86 -28.82 -4.52 -15.66
N VAL A 87 -27.80 -3.66 -15.53
CA VAL A 87 -27.98 -2.21 -15.60
C VAL A 87 -27.82 -1.76 -17.05
N LYS A 88 -28.89 -1.18 -17.58
CA LYS A 88 -29.04 -0.62 -18.94
C LYS A 88 -27.75 0.01 -19.48
N ARG A 89 -27.47 -0.25 -20.77
CA ARG A 89 -26.49 0.48 -21.59
C ARG A 89 -26.60 1.98 -21.32
N LEU A 90 -25.58 2.56 -20.71
CA LEU A 90 -25.33 3.99 -20.82
C LEU A 90 -24.72 4.22 -22.22
N PRO A 91 -25.23 5.16 -23.04
CA PRO A 91 -24.64 5.46 -24.33
C PRO A 91 -23.21 6.00 -24.16
N SER A 92 -22.30 5.60 -25.06
CA SER A 92 -20.91 6.07 -25.04
C SER A 92 -20.83 7.57 -25.32
N VAL A 93 -19.81 8.21 -24.77
CA VAL A 93 -19.60 9.67 -24.79
C VAL A 93 -18.99 10.16 -26.12
N ASP A 94 -19.02 9.35 -27.18
CA ASP A 94 -18.37 9.65 -28.46
C ASP A 94 -19.30 10.39 -29.46
N ASN A 95 -20.44 10.92 -29.00
CA ASN A 95 -21.36 11.73 -29.81
C ASN A 95 -21.71 13.05 -29.11
N LEU A 96 -20.71 13.91 -28.92
CA LEU A 96 -20.91 15.33 -28.65
C LEU A 96 -20.94 16.10 -29.98
N PRO A 97 -22.09 16.66 -30.41
CA PRO A 97 -22.12 17.60 -31.51
C PRO A 97 -21.50 18.94 -31.09
N SER A 98 -20.58 19.42 -31.90
CA SER A 98 -19.94 20.73 -31.81
C SER A 98 -20.92 21.85 -32.13
N VAL A 99 -21.64 22.42 -31.15
CA VAL A 99 -22.27 23.74 -31.31
C VAL A 99 -22.45 24.43 -29.96
N LEU A 100 -21.56 25.36 -29.63
CA LEU A 100 -21.96 26.58 -28.92
C LEU A 100 -21.29 27.76 -29.64
N ARG A 101 -22.15 28.64 -30.14
CA ARG A 101 -21.84 30.03 -30.53
C ARG A 101 -21.29 30.81 -29.35
#